data_AF-A0A3C1L565-F1
#
_entry.id   AF-A0A3C1L565-F1
#
_cell.length_a   1.000
_cell.length_b   1.000
_cell.length_c   1.000
_cell.angle_alpha   90.00
_cell.angle_beta   90.00
_cell.angle_gamma   90.00
#
_symmetry.space_group_name_H-M   'P 1'
#
loop_
_entity.id
_entity.type
_entity.pdbx_description
1 polymer ?
#
loop_
_entity_poly.entity_id
_entity_poly.type
_entity_poly.pdbx_seq_one_letter_code
_entity_poly.pdbx_strand_id
1 'polypeptide(L)'
;MVQDGVAGLQAAALLDESYGDPHCLLAVAGGNFLDPPDEALVTSEGARCLELNPPQEMVPMIQGLIARITGETPTTTGDDVATLLAQADAAQTAGEYADALGLYQRVLELDPGNLAARAYSGYLVALNGRDSGNTDQVSQGLELMQTVADRNPDYADAHCLLALASHYFVDEPDDQLTQTEGEQCLALDAPADVVPFVQTVLDEVAGG
;
A
#
# COMPACT_ATOMS: atom_id res chain seq x y z
N MET A 1 8.60 -28.06 -28.19
CA MET A 1 9.18 -26.76 -27.76
C MET A 1 8.28 -26.04 -26.76
N VAL A 2 7.07 -25.58 -27.11
CA VAL A 2 6.20 -24.88 -26.15
C VAL A 2 5.77 -25.79 -24.99
N GLN A 3 5.33 -27.02 -25.29
CA GLN A 3 4.95 -27.99 -24.25
C GLN A 3 6.11 -28.37 -23.32
N ASP A 4 7.33 -28.50 -23.87
CA ASP A 4 8.53 -28.79 -23.07
C ASP A 4 8.88 -27.61 -22.16
N GLY A 5 8.69 -26.38 -22.65
CA GLY A 5 8.86 -25.16 -21.86
C GLY A 5 7.85 -25.05 -20.71
N VAL A 6 6.57 -25.34 -20.98
CA VAL A 6 5.51 -25.39 -19.95
C VAL A 6 5.85 -26.43 -18.88
N ALA A 7 6.25 -27.65 -19.28
CA ALA A 7 6.63 -28.69 -18.34
C ALA A 7 7.84 -28.28 -17.47
N GLY A 8 8.81 -27.57 -18.05
CA GLY A 8 9.96 -27.02 -17.32
C GLY A 8 9.56 -25.96 -16.30
N LEU A 9 8.63 -25.06 -16.66
CA LEU A 9 8.10 -24.05 -15.74
C LEU A 9 7.26 -24.68 -14.61
N GLN A 10 6.45 -25.69 -14.92
CA GLN A 10 5.70 -26.45 -13.91
C GLN A 10 6.64 -27.14 -12.91
N ALA A 11 7.73 -27.73 -13.40
CA ALA A 11 8.73 -28.32 -12.52
C ALA A 11 9.41 -27.28 -11.62
N ALA A 12 9.68 -26.07 -12.14
CA ALA A 12 10.25 -24.98 -11.34
C ALA A 12 9.29 -24.50 -10.24
N ALA A 13 8.00 -24.30 -10.58
CA ALA A 13 6.97 -23.93 -9.62
C ALA A 13 6.76 -24.97 -8.50
N LEU A 14 6.92 -26.26 -8.82
CA LEU A 14 6.83 -27.35 -7.84
C LEU A 14 8.06 -27.47 -6.92
N LEU A 15 9.22 -26.97 -7.36
CA LEU A 15 10.45 -27.03 -6.57
C LEU A 15 10.52 -25.89 -5.55
N ASP A 16 9.94 -24.74 -5.87
CA ASP A 16 9.84 -23.58 -4.99
C ASP A 16 8.53 -22.82 -5.25
N GLU A 17 7.54 -23.06 -4.38
CA GLU A 17 6.21 -22.45 -4.47
C GLU A 17 6.21 -20.94 -4.14
N SER A 18 7.34 -20.40 -3.68
CA SER A 18 7.55 -18.96 -3.45
C SER A 18 8.25 -18.27 -4.61
N TYR A 19 8.78 -19.04 -5.56
CA TYR A 19 9.38 -18.49 -6.77
C TYR A 19 8.26 -18.05 -7.73
N GLY A 20 8.03 -16.74 -7.82
CA GLY A 20 6.89 -16.16 -8.56
C GLY A 20 7.00 -16.20 -10.08
N ASP A 21 8.21 -16.09 -10.64
CA ASP A 21 8.40 -15.97 -12.11
C ASP A 21 7.80 -17.13 -12.91
N PRO A 22 7.97 -18.41 -12.49
CA PRO A 22 7.36 -19.55 -13.17
C PRO A 22 5.83 -19.44 -13.27
N HIS A 23 5.15 -18.96 -12.23
CA HIS A 23 3.70 -18.81 -12.22
C HIS A 23 3.24 -17.77 -13.25
N CYS A 24 3.92 -16.62 -13.32
CA CYS A 24 3.61 -15.58 -14.30
C CYS A 24 3.83 -16.08 -15.74
N LEU A 25 4.94 -16.81 -15.96
CA LEU A 25 5.27 -17.38 -17.27
C LEU A 25 4.32 -18.51 -17.67
N LEU A 26 3.85 -19.33 -16.74
CA LEU A 26 2.86 -20.38 -16.99
C LEU A 26 1.52 -19.79 -17.41
N ALA A 27 1.06 -18.73 -16.74
CA ALA A 27 -0.16 -18.04 -17.12
C ALA A 27 -0.04 -17.50 -18.55
N VAL A 28 1.05 -16.79 -18.86
CA VAL A 28 1.33 -16.27 -20.20
C VAL A 28 1.41 -17.40 -21.24
N ALA A 29 2.09 -18.51 -20.93
CA ALA A 29 2.18 -19.68 -21.79
C ALA A 29 0.81 -20.27 -22.11
N GLY A 30 -0.02 -20.47 -21.08
CA GLY A 30 -1.37 -21.01 -21.19
C GLY A 30 -2.29 -20.16 -22.07
N GLY A 31 -2.17 -18.84 -21.99
CA GLY A 31 -3.06 -17.92 -22.71
C GLY A 31 -2.58 -17.46 -24.09
N ASN A 32 -1.27 -17.48 -24.37
CA ASN A 32 -0.71 -16.96 -25.62
C ASN A 32 -0.10 -18.00 -26.54
N PHE A 33 0.34 -19.13 -25.98
CA PHE A 33 1.18 -20.08 -26.71
C PHE A 33 0.58 -21.49 -26.81
N LEU A 34 -0.51 -21.76 -26.07
CA LEU A 34 -1.32 -22.96 -26.24
C LEU A 34 -2.51 -22.68 -27.18
N ASP A 35 -2.85 -23.69 -27.99
CA ASP A 35 -3.99 -23.66 -28.91
C ASP A 35 -4.76 -25.00 -28.81
N PRO A 36 -5.97 -25.02 -28.20
CA PRO A 36 -6.66 -23.87 -27.61
C PRO A 36 -5.96 -23.35 -26.33
N PRO A 37 -6.22 -22.09 -25.92
CA PRO A 37 -5.76 -21.57 -24.63
C PRO A 37 -6.24 -22.43 -23.47
N ASP A 38 -5.38 -22.58 -22.46
CA ASP A 38 -5.71 -23.32 -21.23
C ASP A 38 -6.18 -22.33 -20.14
N GLU A 39 -7.50 -22.15 -20.05
CA GLU A 39 -8.13 -21.25 -19.09
C GLU A 39 -7.83 -21.62 -17.63
N ALA A 40 -7.81 -22.91 -17.31
CA ALA A 40 -7.51 -23.37 -15.95
C ALA A 40 -6.08 -23.02 -15.56
N LEU A 41 -5.12 -23.23 -16.47
CA LEU A 41 -3.72 -22.87 -16.24
C LEU A 41 -3.53 -21.34 -16.14
N VAL A 42 -4.20 -20.57 -17.01
CA VAL A 42 -4.13 -19.09 -16.99
C VAL A 42 -4.66 -18.54 -15.66
N THR A 43 -5.78 -19.06 -15.18
CA THR A 43 -6.43 -18.58 -13.96
C THR A 43 -5.66 -18.98 -12.71
N SER A 44 -5.27 -20.26 -12.57
CA SER A 44 -4.58 -20.74 -11.38
C SER A 44 -3.18 -20.14 -11.23
N GLU A 45 -2.38 -20.16 -12.31
CA GLU A 45 -1.01 -19.68 -12.28
C GLU A 45 -0.96 -18.15 -12.29
N GLY A 46 -1.92 -17.49 -12.95
CA GLY A 46 -2.06 -16.04 -12.94
C GLY A 46 -2.41 -15.51 -11.55
N ALA A 47 -3.34 -16.16 -10.83
CA ALA A 47 -3.64 -15.80 -9.44
C ALA A 47 -2.42 -15.99 -8.53
N ARG A 48 -1.72 -17.12 -8.66
CA ARG A 48 -0.52 -17.39 -7.86
C ARG A 48 0.63 -16.42 -8.13
N CYS A 49 0.83 -16.05 -9.39
CA CYS A 49 1.76 -14.99 -9.78
C CYS A 49 1.46 -13.68 -9.03
N LEU A 50 0.19 -13.26 -9.00
CA LEU A 50 -0.24 -12.02 -8.34
C LEU A 50 -0.09 -12.07 -6.81
N GLU A 51 -0.39 -13.21 -6.18
CA GLU A 51 -0.18 -13.41 -4.73
C GLU A 51 1.27 -13.27 -4.30
N LEU A 52 2.21 -13.65 -5.18
CA LEU A 52 3.65 -13.62 -4.91
C LEU A 52 4.29 -12.25 -5.18
N ASN A 53 3.48 -11.20 -5.32
CA ASN A 53 3.91 -9.81 -5.50
C ASN A 53 4.93 -9.66 -6.64
N PRO A 54 4.51 -9.89 -7.91
CA PRO A 54 5.40 -9.83 -9.05
C PRO A 54 5.81 -8.38 -9.34
N PRO A 55 6.85 -8.15 -10.17
CA PRO A 55 7.13 -6.83 -10.72
C PRO A 55 5.86 -6.11 -11.20
N GLN A 56 5.71 -4.84 -10.81
CA GLN A 56 4.46 -4.06 -10.99
C GLN A 56 4.02 -3.95 -12.46
N GLU A 57 4.96 -4.01 -13.40
CA GLU A 57 4.70 -4.06 -14.84
C GLU A 57 4.01 -5.35 -15.32
N MET A 58 4.14 -6.46 -14.59
CA MET A 58 3.51 -7.73 -14.92
C MET A 58 2.06 -7.81 -14.40
N VAL A 59 1.71 -7.07 -13.34
CA VAL A 59 0.38 -7.09 -12.73
C VAL A 59 -0.74 -6.79 -13.75
N PRO A 60 -0.74 -5.65 -14.49
CA PRO A 60 -1.80 -5.37 -15.45
C PRO A 60 -1.78 -6.32 -16.65
N MET A 61 -0.61 -6.87 -17.00
CA MET A 61 -0.49 -7.85 -18.07
C MET A 61 -1.20 -9.16 -17.72
N ILE A 62 -0.98 -9.69 -16.52
CA ILE A 62 -1.58 -10.94 -16.04
C ILE A 62 -3.08 -10.77 -15.81
N GLN A 63 -3.50 -9.67 -15.17
CA GLN A 63 -4.92 -9.35 -14.98
C GLN A 63 -5.67 -9.21 -16.32
N GLY A 64 -5.10 -8.49 -17.28
CA GLY A 64 -5.68 -8.35 -18.62
C GLY A 64 -5.74 -9.67 -19.39
N LEU A 65 -4.76 -10.56 -19.19
CA LEU A 65 -4.77 -11.90 -19.75
C LEU A 65 -5.86 -12.78 -19.13
N ILE A 66 -6.03 -12.80 -17.81
CA ILE A 66 -7.11 -13.56 -17.15
C ILE A 66 -8.45 -13.08 -17.70
N ALA A 67 -8.68 -11.76 -17.70
CA ALA A 67 -9.90 -11.15 -18.18
C ALA A 67 -10.24 -11.51 -19.64
N ARG A 68 -9.26 -11.49 -20.55
CA ARG A 68 -9.53 -11.84 -21.95
C ARG A 68 -9.92 -13.32 -22.11
N ILE A 69 -9.37 -14.20 -21.26
CA ILE A 69 -9.56 -15.65 -21.37
C ILE A 69 -10.88 -16.07 -20.73
N THR A 70 -11.21 -15.55 -19.55
CA THR A 70 -12.47 -15.87 -18.85
C THR A 70 -13.67 -15.11 -19.41
N GLY A 71 -13.44 -14.06 -20.21
CA GLY A 71 -14.50 -13.17 -20.69
C GLY A 71 -15.09 -12.28 -19.59
N GLU A 72 -14.50 -12.33 -18.39
CA GLU A 72 -14.76 -11.38 -17.33
C GLU A 72 -14.00 -10.10 -17.70
N THR A 73 -14.70 -8.98 -17.88
CA THR A 73 -14.01 -7.70 -17.80
C THR A 73 -13.27 -7.65 -16.46
N PRO A 74 -12.02 -7.16 -16.39
CA PRO A 74 -11.37 -6.91 -15.12
C PRO A 74 -12.11 -5.72 -14.50
N THR A 75 -13.27 -5.99 -13.91
CA THR A 75 -13.95 -5.05 -13.05
C THR A 75 -13.12 -4.99 -11.79
N THR A 76 -12.46 -3.84 -11.68
CA THR A 76 -12.34 -3.11 -10.42
C THR A 76 -11.37 -3.66 -9.38
N THR A 77 -10.07 -3.47 -9.63
CA THR A 77 -9.12 -3.26 -8.52
C THR A 77 -8.65 -1.81 -8.51
N GLY A 78 -8.21 -1.27 -9.64
CA GLY A 78 -7.78 0.14 -9.73
C GLY A 78 -8.92 1.15 -9.51
N ASP A 79 -10.07 0.94 -10.17
CA ASP A 79 -11.23 1.83 -10.02
C ASP A 79 -11.87 1.72 -8.62
N ASP A 80 -11.87 0.53 -8.02
CA ASP A 80 -12.36 0.32 -6.64
C ASP A 80 -11.39 0.93 -5.62
N VAL A 81 -10.07 0.75 -5.78
CA VAL A 81 -9.06 1.35 -4.89
C VAL A 81 -9.13 2.87 -4.94
N ALA A 82 -9.18 3.47 -6.14
CA ALA A 82 -9.29 4.92 -6.28
C ALA A 82 -10.59 5.46 -5.66
N THR A 83 -11.71 4.75 -5.83
CA THR A 83 -13.00 5.12 -5.22
C THR A 83 -12.95 5.01 -3.70
N LEU A 84 -12.38 3.92 -3.17
CA LEU A 84 -12.25 3.71 -1.73
C LEU A 84 -11.32 4.73 -1.08
N LEU A 85 -10.20 5.08 -1.73
CA LEU A 85 -9.30 6.14 -1.26
C LEU A 85 -10.02 7.49 -1.18
N ALA A 86 -10.72 7.89 -2.25
CA ALA A 86 -11.47 9.15 -2.26
C ALA A 86 -12.57 9.18 -1.17
N GLN A 87 -13.20 8.04 -0.88
CA GLN A 87 -14.15 7.91 0.22
C GLN A 87 -13.45 8.01 1.59
N ALA A 88 -12.29 7.39 1.75
CA ALA A 88 -11.50 7.43 2.98
C ALA A 88 -11.04 8.86 3.29
N ASP A 89 -10.54 9.59 2.28
CA ASP A 89 -10.15 11.00 2.38
C ASP A 89 -11.32 11.89 2.79
N ALA A 90 -12.49 11.67 2.18
CA ALA A 90 -13.70 12.41 2.51
C ALA A 90 -14.17 12.14 3.95
N ALA A 91 -14.16 10.87 4.38
CA ALA A 91 -14.51 10.48 5.75
C ALA A 91 -13.52 11.06 6.77
N GLN A 92 -12.22 11.04 6.47
CA GLN A 92 -11.20 11.66 7.33
C GLN A 92 -11.44 13.17 7.47
N THR A 93 -11.68 13.87 6.35
CA THR A 93 -11.97 15.31 6.35
C THR A 93 -13.25 15.64 7.11
N ALA A 94 -14.23 14.73 7.09
CA ALA A 94 -15.47 14.84 7.86
C ALA A 94 -15.31 14.52 9.36
N GLY A 95 -14.14 14.03 9.80
CA GLY A 95 -13.90 13.58 11.18
C GLY A 95 -14.47 12.19 11.48
N GLU A 96 -14.91 11.46 10.46
CA GLU A 96 -15.46 10.10 10.55
C GLU A 96 -14.32 9.07 10.59
N TYR A 97 -13.45 9.19 11.59
CA TYR A 97 -12.17 8.46 11.65
C TYR A 97 -12.30 6.93 11.63
N ALA A 98 -13.34 6.38 12.25
CA ALA A 98 -13.58 4.94 12.23
C ALA A 98 -13.94 4.43 10.83
N ASP A 99 -14.76 5.20 10.11
CA ASP A 99 -15.17 4.86 8.74
C ASP A 99 -13.99 5.03 7.77
N ALA A 100 -13.21 6.10 7.92
CA ALA A 100 -11.98 6.32 7.16
C ALA A 100 -10.98 5.16 7.35
N LEU A 101 -10.75 4.72 8.59
CA LEU A 101 -9.87 3.59 8.87
C LEU A 101 -10.37 2.29 8.22
N GLY A 102 -11.67 2.02 8.28
CA GLY A 102 -12.26 0.86 7.61
C GLY A 102 -12.09 0.88 6.09
N LEU A 103 -12.23 2.06 5.47
CA LEU A 103 -12.01 2.23 4.03
C LEU A 103 -10.55 2.06 3.63
N TYR A 104 -9.60 2.62 4.39
CA TYR A 104 -8.17 2.39 4.16
C TYR A 104 -7.77 0.93 4.35
N GLN A 105 -8.34 0.23 5.34
CA GLN A 105 -8.13 -1.21 5.49
C GLN A 105 -8.63 -1.98 4.27
N ARG A 106 -9.79 -1.61 3.73
CA ARG A 106 -10.30 -2.21 2.50
C ARG A 106 -9.41 -1.92 1.29
N VAL A 107 -8.81 -0.73 1.20
CA VAL A 107 -7.78 -0.43 0.20
C VAL A 107 -6.59 -1.37 0.37
N LEU A 108 -6.10 -1.57 1.60
CA LEU A 108 -4.96 -2.46 1.85
C LEU A 108 -5.25 -3.94 1.60
N GLU A 109 -6.51 -4.38 1.68
CA GLU A 109 -6.93 -5.72 1.25
C GLU A 109 -6.82 -5.89 -0.28
N LEU A 110 -7.05 -4.83 -1.05
CA LEU A 110 -7.06 -4.85 -2.53
C LEU A 110 -5.69 -4.49 -3.13
N ASP A 111 -5.00 -3.55 -2.50
CA ASP A 111 -3.68 -3.05 -2.82
C ASP A 111 -2.84 -2.96 -1.53
N PRO A 112 -2.20 -4.06 -1.11
CA PRO A 112 -1.36 -4.08 0.09
C PRO A 112 -0.17 -3.11 0.02
N GLY A 113 0.21 -2.66 -1.18
CA GLY A 113 1.30 -1.72 -1.43
C GLY A 113 0.90 -0.25 -1.34
N ASN A 114 -0.38 0.05 -1.11
CA ASN A 114 -0.87 1.42 -1.14
C ASN A 114 -0.28 2.28 0.00
N LEU A 115 0.57 3.23 -0.36
CA LEU A 115 1.30 4.07 0.60
C LEU A 115 0.35 4.96 1.40
N ALA A 116 -0.62 5.59 0.72
CA ALA A 116 -1.62 6.46 1.35
C ALA A 116 -2.43 5.68 2.38
N ALA A 117 -3.02 4.55 1.98
CA ALA A 117 -3.82 3.75 2.91
C ALA A 117 -3.01 3.26 4.11
N ARG A 118 -1.73 2.91 3.93
CA ARG A 118 -0.87 2.49 5.05
C ARG A 118 -0.52 3.66 5.98
N ALA A 119 -0.08 4.79 5.45
CA ALA A 119 0.32 5.95 6.24
C ALA A 119 -0.87 6.53 7.01
N TYR A 120 -1.99 6.76 6.33
CA TYR A 120 -3.20 7.29 6.97
C TYR A 120 -3.85 6.30 7.95
N SER A 121 -3.79 4.99 7.69
CA SER A 121 -4.19 4.00 8.70
C SER A 121 -3.30 4.10 9.95
N GLY A 122 -1.98 4.24 9.77
CA GLY A 122 -1.05 4.45 10.88
C GLY A 122 -1.39 5.68 11.73
N TYR A 123 -1.68 6.81 11.07
CA TYR A 123 -2.11 8.03 11.75
C TYR A 123 -3.41 7.85 12.54
N LEU A 124 -4.44 7.23 11.92
CA LEU A 124 -5.73 7.00 12.58
C LEU A 124 -5.65 6.00 13.73
N VAL A 125 -4.80 4.98 13.60
CA VAL A 125 -4.48 4.04 14.68
C VAL A 125 -3.82 4.79 15.84
N ALA A 126 -2.81 5.63 15.58
CA ALA A 126 -2.15 6.41 16.62
C ALA A 126 -3.10 7.41 17.29
N LEU A 127 -3.92 8.11 16.52
CA LEU A 127 -4.94 9.04 17.04
C LEU A 127 -5.92 8.31 17.97
N ASN A 128 -6.42 7.14 17.57
CA ASN A 128 -7.30 6.34 18.41
C ASN A 128 -6.60 5.83 19.68
N GLY A 129 -5.32 5.46 19.57
CA GLY A 129 -4.48 5.12 20.72
C GLY A 129 -4.37 6.28 21.70
N ARG A 130 -4.08 7.48 21.20
CA ARG A 130 -4.01 8.71 22.00
C ARG A 130 -5.33 9.02 22.69
N ASP A 131 -6.45 8.97 21.97
CA ASP A 131 -7.77 9.29 22.52
C ASP A 131 -8.26 8.26 23.55
N SER A 132 -7.80 7.02 23.45
CA SER A 132 -8.11 5.95 24.39
C SER A 132 -7.07 5.78 25.52
N GLY A 133 -5.95 6.50 25.48
CA GLY A 133 -4.82 6.33 26.40
C GLY A 133 -4.06 5.01 26.20
N ASN A 134 -4.17 4.39 25.03
CA ASN A 134 -3.48 3.16 24.66
C ASN A 134 -2.14 3.47 23.96
N THR A 135 -1.07 3.53 24.74
CA THR A 135 0.28 3.86 24.25
C THR A 135 0.81 2.82 23.26
N ASP A 136 0.46 1.53 23.41
CA ASP A 136 0.88 0.49 22.47
C ASP A 136 0.31 0.75 21.07
N GLN A 137 -0.92 1.24 21.01
CA GLN A 137 -1.57 1.58 19.75
C GLN A 137 -1.01 2.87 19.15
N VAL A 138 -0.61 3.84 19.98
CA VAL A 138 0.17 5.00 19.51
C VAL A 138 1.48 4.53 18.86
N SER A 139 2.26 3.71 19.55
CA SER A 139 3.53 3.18 19.03
C SER A 139 3.34 2.40 17.73
N GLN A 140 2.30 1.56 17.64
CA GLN A 140 1.97 0.83 16.42
C GLN A 140 1.69 1.77 15.24
N GLY A 141 0.90 2.83 15.47
CA GLY A 141 0.59 3.79 14.41
C GLY A 141 1.81 4.57 13.94
N LEU A 142 2.69 4.99 14.86
CA LEU A 142 3.96 5.63 14.54
C LEU A 142 4.88 4.70 13.73
N GLU A 143 5.02 3.43 14.12
CA GLU A 143 5.84 2.45 13.40
C GLU A 143 5.36 2.22 11.96
N LEU A 144 4.04 2.21 11.75
CA LEU A 144 3.46 2.10 10.40
C LEU A 144 3.86 3.29 9.52
N MET A 145 3.74 4.52 10.03
CA MET A 145 4.11 5.73 9.28
C MET A 145 5.61 5.80 9.04
N GLN A 146 6.43 5.48 10.05
CA GLN A 146 7.88 5.42 9.93
C GLN A 146 8.32 4.41 8.88
N THR A 147 7.72 3.22 8.85
CA THR A 147 8.01 2.22 7.81
C THR A 147 7.68 2.73 6.40
N VAL A 148 6.64 3.54 6.25
CA VAL A 148 6.31 4.15 4.95
C VAL A 148 7.35 5.21 4.58
N ALA A 149 7.69 6.12 5.49
CA ALA A 149 8.68 7.18 5.29
C ALA A 149 10.07 6.60 4.95
N ASP A 150 10.54 5.61 5.71
CA ASP A 150 11.85 4.96 5.51
C ASP A 150 11.97 4.28 4.14
N ARG A 151 10.88 3.68 3.66
CA ARG A 151 10.87 2.95 2.39
C ARG A 151 10.56 3.83 1.19
N ASN A 152 9.91 4.98 1.42
CA ASN A 152 9.46 5.90 0.38
C ASN A 152 9.80 7.33 0.84
N PRO A 153 11.09 7.71 0.85
CA PRO A 153 11.56 8.99 1.42
C PRO A 153 11.13 10.22 0.61
N ASP A 154 10.47 10.03 -0.52
CA ASP A 154 9.85 11.04 -1.37
C ASP A 154 8.33 11.14 -1.18
N TYR A 155 7.74 10.32 -0.31
CA TYR A 155 6.30 10.36 -0.02
C TYR A 155 5.99 11.35 1.11
N ALA A 156 5.64 12.58 0.73
CA ALA A 156 5.43 13.71 1.64
C ALA A 156 4.48 13.41 2.81
N ASP A 157 3.33 12.77 2.55
CA ASP A 157 2.31 12.55 3.58
C ASP A 157 2.84 11.72 4.75
N ALA A 158 3.70 10.72 4.50
CA ALA A 158 4.27 9.92 5.58
C ALA A 158 5.13 10.76 6.52
N HIS A 159 5.96 11.65 5.97
CA HIS A 159 6.77 12.60 6.74
C HIS A 159 5.88 13.60 7.52
N CYS A 160 4.85 14.15 6.88
CA CYS A 160 3.95 15.10 7.52
C CYS A 160 3.17 14.46 8.68
N LEU A 161 2.58 13.28 8.43
CA LEU A 161 1.79 12.56 9.43
C LEU A 161 2.67 12.07 10.59
N LEU A 162 3.88 11.59 10.30
CA LEU A 162 4.82 11.14 11.32
C LEU A 162 5.25 12.30 12.22
N ALA A 163 5.62 13.46 11.66
CA ALA A 163 6.00 14.64 12.43
C ALA A 163 4.87 15.14 13.35
N LEU A 164 3.63 15.21 12.84
CA LEU A 164 2.49 15.64 13.64
C LEU A 164 2.17 14.63 14.75
N ALA A 165 2.20 13.32 14.44
CA ALA A 165 1.89 12.28 15.40
C ALA A 165 2.99 12.11 16.46
N SER A 166 4.27 12.18 16.08
CA SER A 166 5.41 12.09 17.02
C SER A 166 5.46 13.27 17.97
N HIS A 167 4.83 14.39 17.62
CA HIS A 167 4.73 15.57 18.48
C HIS A 167 3.47 15.57 19.35
N TYR A 168 2.30 15.29 18.77
CA TYR A 168 1.02 15.49 19.46
C TYR A 168 0.46 14.24 20.15
N PHE A 169 0.90 13.04 19.78
CA PHE A 169 0.26 11.79 20.24
C PHE A 169 1.04 11.04 21.32
N VAL A 170 2.24 11.49 21.65
CA VAL A 170 3.11 10.89 22.68
C VAL A 170 3.26 11.84 23.87
N ASP A 171 3.53 11.27 25.05
CA ASP A 171 3.75 12.06 26.28
C ASP A 171 5.10 12.78 26.27
N GLU A 172 6.12 12.16 25.68
CA GLU A 172 7.49 12.69 25.55
C GLU A 172 7.88 12.66 24.06
N PRO A 173 7.72 13.78 23.34
CA PRO A 173 8.10 13.88 21.93
C PRO A 173 9.60 13.65 21.69
N ASP A 174 9.91 12.96 20.59
CA ASP A 174 11.27 12.96 20.04
C ASP A 174 11.41 14.19 19.13
N ASP A 175 11.92 15.27 19.71
CA ASP A 175 12.14 16.56 19.03
C ASP A 175 12.99 16.41 17.77
N GLN A 176 13.99 15.51 17.77
CA GLN A 176 14.84 15.29 16.62
C GLN A 176 14.08 14.60 15.48
N LEU A 177 13.25 13.61 15.81
CA LEU A 177 12.37 12.95 14.84
C LEU A 177 11.36 13.95 14.27
N THR A 178 10.64 14.69 15.13
CA THR A 178 9.66 15.71 14.71
C THR A 178 10.30 16.75 13.80
N GLN A 179 11.51 17.21 14.12
CA GLN A 179 12.25 18.15 13.27
C GLN A 179 12.59 17.53 11.90
N THR A 180 13.19 16.33 11.90
CA THR A 180 13.64 15.66 10.67
C THR A 180 12.48 15.41 9.71
N GLU A 181 11.40 14.84 10.23
CA GLU A 181 10.23 14.47 9.45
C GLU A 181 9.44 15.72 9.02
N GLY A 182 9.33 16.73 9.88
CA GLY A 182 8.66 17.99 9.56
C GLY A 182 9.38 18.78 8.47
N GLU A 183 10.71 18.85 8.51
CA GLU A 183 11.51 19.49 7.46
C GLU A 183 11.39 18.75 6.13
N GLN A 184 11.41 17.41 6.15
CA GLN A 184 11.25 16.58 4.96
C GLN A 184 9.85 16.74 4.34
N CYS A 185 8.80 16.77 5.16
CA CYS A 185 7.44 17.09 4.72
C CYS A 185 7.40 18.41 3.93
N LEU A 186 7.93 19.50 4.50
CA LEU A 186 7.91 20.81 3.84
C LEU A 186 8.78 20.88 2.58
N ALA A 187 9.82 20.04 2.48
CA ALA A 187 10.69 19.96 1.31
C ALA A 187 10.05 19.20 0.12
N LEU A 188 9.03 18.37 0.37
CA LEU A 188 8.40 17.49 -0.62
C LEU A 188 7.05 18.01 -1.15
N ASP A 189 6.86 19.34 -1.19
CA ASP A 189 5.62 19.97 -1.65
C ASP A 189 4.36 19.49 -0.87
N ALA A 190 4.44 19.51 0.47
CA ALA A 190 3.34 19.12 1.35
C ALA A 190 1.99 19.76 1.00
N PRO A 191 0.86 19.08 1.30
CA PRO A 191 -0.47 19.66 1.15
C PRO A 191 -0.59 21.02 1.85
N ALA A 192 -1.11 22.02 1.13
CA ALA A 192 -1.11 23.42 1.58
C ALA A 192 -1.87 23.66 2.89
N ASP A 193 -2.86 22.82 3.18
CA ASP A 193 -3.63 22.80 4.42
C ASP A 193 -2.86 22.17 5.59
N VAL A 194 -1.92 21.27 5.32
CA VAL A 194 -1.06 20.62 6.33
C VAL A 194 0.13 21.49 6.73
N VAL A 195 0.66 22.29 5.79
CA VAL A 195 1.86 23.14 5.99
C VAL A 195 1.82 23.97 7.29
N PRO A 196 0.74 24.69 7.65
CA PRO A 196 0.71 25.49 8.86
C PRO A 196 0.85 24.68 10.16
N PHE A 197 0.31 23.44 10.17
CA PHE A 197 0.43 22.55 11.32
C PHE A 197 1.87 22.06 11.48
N VAL A 198 2.52 21.69 10.38
CA VAL A 198 3.91 21.23 10.40
C VAL A 198 4.87 22.36 10.80
N GLN A 199 4.65 23.58 10.29
CA GLN A 199 5.43 24.75 10.74
C GLN A 199 5.24 25.04 12.23
N THR A 200 4.02 24.86 12.75
CA THR A 200 3.75 25.05 14.18
C THR A 200 4.56 24.08 15.04
N VAL A 201 4.61 22.78 14.71
CA VAL A 201 5.40 21.83 15.49
C VAL A 201 6.91 22.09 15.38
N LEU A 202 7.39 22.52 14.22
CA LEU A 202 8.81 22.89 14.04
C LEU A 202 9.19 24.11 14.88
N ASP A 203 8.33 25.13 14.95
CA ASP A 203 8.55 26.31 15.78
C ASP A 203 8.54 25.97 17.28
N GLU A 204 7.67 25.05 17.70
CA GLU A 204 7.58 24.56 19.08
C GLU A 204 8.86 23.80 19.49
N VAL A 205 9.35 22.90 18.62
CA VAL A 205 10.58 22.14 18.84
C VAL A 205 11.81 23.07 18.87
N ALA A 206 11.87 24.08 18.00
CA ALA A 206 12.99 25.03 17.97
C ALA A 206 13.02 26.00 19.17
N GLY A 207 11.89 26.16 19.87
CA GLY A 207 11.72 27.05 21.02
C GLY A 207 11.91 26.38 22.39
N GLY A 208 11.98 25.05 22.45
CA GLY A 208 12.24 24.25 23.66
C GLY A 208 13.71 24.20 24.04
#